data_AF-A0A925ESV8-F1
#
_entry.id   AF-A0A925ESV8-F1
#
_cell.length_a   1.000
_cell.length_b   1.000
_cell.length_c   1.000
_cell.angle_alpha   90.00
_cell.angle_beta   90.00
_cell.angle_gamma   90.00
#
_symmetry.space_group_name_H-M   'P 1'
#
loop_
_entity.id
_entity.type
_entity.pdbx_description
1 polymer ?
#
loop_
_entity_poly.entity_id
_entity_poly.type
_entity_poly.pdbx_seq_one_letter_code
_entity_poly.pdbx_strand_id
1 'polypeptide(L)'
;MLCLNKSALTICLYIFVYGVAYTQTVQPQRDLIKPFEKVVVTYSGFPGNTNDWISIAKVDSKDDASLAWYYTGGLQSGNITFSSFEPGEYEIRGYYKNEYIVRVRKRFTINDKDPDVTIITNKEVYLPDEAINVTYTNFMGSTADWISIAPHGSPDNDLSNWKFTDGKQSGTISFNGLKEGKYEARGYYNNQYKVMARHAFTVSKTISPQGGQFCRRALSTFYAGMGGLGSAWGRTPYEPTNMTPEGVAAMQGVLGNAIAALDAINNCISYDINKLRSLIQRLPMLTNVQAEQEIQAIIKELQALFLLLKSDCLLSLFGTGVHMGAAQAHAASRICQPAPMPMALQTVIRNHLNTASDQFSRFLSCAPGFPLSQFSGVPLNSSNSVEPHNHIMGVHTSLIWSISLTDCCCSCDK
;
A
#
# COMPACT_ATOMS: atom_id res chain seq x y z
N MET A 1 64.91 -79.74 14.01
CA MET A 1 65.76 -80.52 13.08
C MET A 1 66.06 -79.62 11.89
N LEU A 2 67.35 -79.36 11.64
CA LEU A 2 67.96 -78.75 10.43
C LEU A 2 67.76 -77.24 10.12
N CYS A 3 68.72 -76.45 10.62
CA CYS A 3 69.70 -75.58 9.93
C CYS A 3 69.44 -74.85 8.59
N LEU A 4 70.17 -73.71 8.47
CA LEU A 4 70.67 -72.93 7.29
C LEU A 4 69.76 -71.79 6.79
N ASN A 5 70.23 -70.56 6.44
CA ASN A 5 71.56 -69.92 6.45
C ASN A 5 71.40 -68.41 6.15
N LYS A 6 72.20 -67.59 6.85
CA LYS A 6 72.91 -66.36 6.44
C LYS A 6 72.30 -65.26 5.52
N SER A 7 72.34 -64.05 6.10
CA SER A 7 72.87 -62.79 5.53
C SER A 7 71.91 -61.72 5.02
N ALA A 8 71.60 -60.79 5.94
CA ALA A 8 71.75 -59.34 5.85
C ALA A 8 71.39 -58.62 4.53
N LEU A 9 70.29 -57.84 4.54
CA LEU A 9 70.30 -56.36 4.51
C LEU A 9 68.85 -55.85 4.64
N THR A 10 68.38 -55.63 5.87
CA THR A 10 67.06 -55.03 6.10
C THR A 10 67.18 -53.51 6.09
N ILE A 11 66.91 -52.89 4.94
CA ILE A 11 66.55 -51.46 4.89
C ILE A 11 65.18 -51.34 5.56
N CYS A 12 65.18 -50.79 6.76
CA CYS A 12 63.97 -50.47 7.51
C CYS A 12 63.33 -49.25 6.85
N LEU A 13 62.47 -49.48 5.85
CA LEU A 13 61.60 -48.45 5.29
C LEU A 13 60.54 -48.13 6.36
N TYR A 14 60.79 -47.10 7.16
CA TYR A 14 59.76 -46.51 8.03
C TYR A 14 58.66 -45.94 7.12
N ILE A 15 57.61 -46.73 6.89
CA ILE A 15 56.34 -46.19 6.39
C ILE A 15 55.77 -45.36 7.53
N PHE A 16 56.07 -44.06 7.52
CA PHE A 16 55.24 -43.08 8.21
C PHE A 16 53.87 -43.13 7.52
N VAL A 17 52.94 -43.89 8.11
CA VAL A 17 51.52 -43.69 7.88
C VAL A 17 51.21 -42.32 8.49
N TYR A 18 51.36 -41.27 7.70
CA TYR A 18 50.74 -39.99 8.01
C TYR A 18 49.24 -40.25 8.03
N GLY A 19 48.68 -40.44 9.22
CA GLY A 19 47.24 -40.37 9.42
C GLY A 19 46.82 -39.01 8.88
N VAL A 20 46.04 -39.01 7.79
CA VAL A 20 45.39 -37.80 7.31
C VAL A 20 44.51 -37.35 8.47
N ALA A 21 44.90 -36.29 9.16
CA ALA A 21 44.06 -35.67 10.17
C ALA A 21 42.83 -35.14 9.42
N TYR A 22 41.75 -35.91 9.44
CA TYR A 22 40.46 -35.44 8.94
C TYR A 22 40.06 -34.26 9.83
N THR A 23 40.11 -33.06 9.27
CA THR A 23 39.59 -31.86 9.93
C THR A 23 38.12 -32.09 10.23
N GLN A 24 37.74 -32.04 11.51
CA GLN A 24 36.35 -32.16 11.93
C GLN A 24 35.54 -31.01 11.34
N THR A 25 34.38 -31.32 10.75
CA THR A 25 33.49 -30.30 10.20
C THR A 25 32.06 -30.51 10.67
N VAL A 26 31.36 -29.39 10.86
CA VAL A 26 29.91 -29.32 10.99
C VAL A 26 29.45 -28.15 10.13
N GLN A 27 28.38 -28.35 9.37
CA GLN A 27 27.80 -27.29 8.54
C GLN A 27 26.33 -27.58 8.27
N PRO A 28 25.51 -26.53 8.11
CA PRO A 28 24.18 -26.76 7.57
C PRO A 28 24.29 -27.29 6.14
N GLN A 29 23.36 -28.16 5.74
CA GLN A 29 23.32 -28.69 4.37
C GLN A 29 23.02 -27.59 3.34
N ARG A 30 22.47 -26.45 3.77
CA ARG A 30 22.16 -25.29 2.94
C ARG A 30 22.68 -24.02 3.62
N ASP A 31 23.30 -23.13 2.85
CA ASP A 31 23.78 -21.84 3.37
C ASP A 31 22.65 -20.84 3.67
N LEU A 32 21.50 -21.03 3.00
CA LEU A 32 20.29 -20.24 3.19
C LEU A 32 19.21 -21.14 3.82
N ILE A 33 18.95 -20.95 5.10
CA ILE A 33 17.89 -21.65 5.82
C ILE A 33 16.72 -20.69 6.00
N LYS A 34 15.56 -21.07 5.49
CA LYS A 34 14.33 -20.29 5.68
C LYS A 34 13.84 -20.43 7.13
N PRO A 35 13.17 -19.41 7.69
CA PRO A 35 12.46 -19.58 8.95
C PRO A 35 11.56 -20.80 8.92
N PHE A 36 11.52 -21.53 10.03
CA PHE A 36 10.63 -22.67 10.22
C PHE A 36 10.93 -23.91 9.32
N GLU A 37 11.99 -23.89 8.51
CA GLU A 37 12.55 -25.09 7.85
C GLU A 37 13.37 -25.91 8.86
N LYS A 38 13.35 -27.25 8.73
CA LYS A 38 14.21 -28.12 9.55
C LYS A 38 15.68 -27.84 9.22
N VAL A 39 16.51 -27.74 10.24
CA VAL A 39 17.96 -27.57 10.04
C VAL A 39 18.60 -28.95 9.89
N VAL A 40 19.05 -29.28 8.69
CA VAL A 40 19.86 -30.49 8.45
C VAL A 40 21.34 -30.13 8.58
N VAL A 41 22.00 -30.71 9.57
CA VAL A 41 23.44 -30.55 9.82
C VAL A 41 24.17 -31.74 9.24
N THR A 42 25.12 -31.48 8.34
CA THR A 42 26.10 -32.45 7.87
C THR A 42 27.35 -32.35 8.74
N TYR A 43 27.86 -33.48 9.20
CA TYR A 43 29.07 -33.56 10.01
C TYR A 43 30.03 -34.63 9.50
N SER A 44 31.33 -34.43 9.74
CA SER A 44 32.37 -35.40 9.42
C SER A 44 33.60 -35.26 10.31
N GLY A 45 34.43 -36.30 10.39
CA GLY A 45 35.69 -36.31 11.14
C GLY A 45 35.53 -36.39 12.66
N PHE A 46 34.38 -36.89 13.16
CA PHE A 46 34.20 -37.18 14.58
C PHE A 46 34.95 -38.47 14.98
N PRO A 47 35.40 -38.61 16.25
CA PRO A 47 36.27 -39.72 16.67
C PRO A 47 35.55 -41.08 16.74
N GLY A 48 34.22 -41.10 16.69
CA GLY A 48 33.42 -42.33 16.63
C GLY A 48 33.05 -42.87 18.00
N ASN A 49 33.04 -42.03 19.04
CA ASN A 49 32.48 -42.41 20.33
C ASN A 49 30.95 -42.29 20.27
N THR A 50 30.23 -43.24 20.88
CA THR A 50 28.76 -43.25 20.89
C THR A 50 28.15 -42.01 21.53
N ASN A 51 28.90 -41.35 22.43
CA ASN A 51 28.47 -40.19 23.18
C ASN A 51 29.05 -38.87 22.63
N ASP A 52 29.63 -38.89 21.42
CA ASP A 52 29.87 -37.65 20.69
C ASP A 52 28.53 -37.03 20.32
N TRP A 53 28.41 -35.71 20.40
CA TRP A 53 27.13 -35.04 20.20
C TRP A 53 27.27 -33.71 19.47
N ILE A 54 26.18 -33.32 18.82
CA ILE A 54 26.06 -32.09 18.05
C ILE A 54 24.85 -31.33 18.56
N SER A 55 24.98 -30.02 18.71
CA SER A 55 23.91 -29.13 19.14
C SER A 55 23.76 -27.91 18.26
N ILE A 56 22.61 -27.25 18.38
CA ILE A 56 22.36 -25.90 17.90
C ILE A 56 22.17 -24.99 19.11
N ALA A 57 22.84 -23.83 19.11
CA ALA A 57 22.76 -22.82 20.16
C ALA A 57 22.69 -21.42 19.54
N LYS A 58 22.25 -20.42 20.33
CA LYS A 58 22.40 -19.01 19.93
C LYS A 58 23.87 -18.62 19.90
N VAL A 59 24.26 -17.78 18.94
CA VAL A 59 25.60 -17.19 18.91
C VAL A 59 25.88 -16.48 20.24
N ASP A 60 27.12 -16.60 20.71
CA ASP A 60 27.64 -16.00 21.96
C ASP A 60 26.97 -16.49 23.26
N SER A 61 26.11 -17.50 23.21
CA SER A 61 25.66 -18.21 24.41
C SER A 61 26.78 -19.06 25.03
N LYS A 62 26.71 -19.37 26.33
CA LYS A 62 27.69 -20.23 27.02
C LYS A 62 27.85 -21.57 26.31
N ASP A 63 29.07 -22.15 26.32
CA ASP A 63 29.41 -23.37 25.59
C ASP A 63 28.58 -24.61 26.03
N ASP A 64 28.03 -24.61 27.24
CA ASP A 64 27.13 -25.64 27.78
C ASP A 64 25.65 -25.41 27.46
N ALA A 65 25.28 -24.25 26.91
CA ALA A 65 23.93 -23.96 26.48
C ALA A 65 23.63 -24.60 25.11
N SER A 66 22.43 -25.17 24.98
CA SER A 66 21.90 -25.68 23.72
C SER A 66 20.40 -25.47 23.64
N LEU A 67 19.90 -25.24 22.41
CA LEU A 67 18.47 -25.21 22.11
C LEU A 67 17.96 -26.60 21.75
N ALA A 68 18.79 -27.39 21.07
CA ALA A 68 18.55 -28.78 20.73
C ALA A 68 19.88 -29.50 20.53
N TRP A 69 19.91 -30.81 20.77
CA TRP A 69 21.10 -31.64 20.64
C TRP A 69 20.74 -33.07 20.24
N TYR A 70 21.69 -33.78 19.62
CA TYR A 70 21.61 -35.20 19.30
C TYR A 70 22.98 -35.85 19.44
N TYR A 71 23.03 -37.10 19.90
CA TYR A 71 24.23 -37.93 19.79
C TYR A 71 24.48 -38.35 18.34
N THR A 72 25.75 -38.45 17.93
CA THR A 72 26.14 -39.02 16.63
C THR A 72 25.98 -40.54 16.59
N GLY A 73 25.87 -41.19 17.75
CA GLY A 73 25.71 -42.64 17.88
C GLY A 73 26.96 -43.44 17.48
N GLY A 74 28.14 -42.81 17.49
CA GLY A 74 29.41 -43.44 17.13
C GLY A 74 29.75 -43.35 15.65
N LEU A 75 28.90 -42.70 14.85
CA LEU A 75 29.20 -42.37 13.47
C LEU A 75 30.24 -41.24 13.41
N GLN A 76 31.25 -41.41 12.57
CA GLN A 76 32.30 -40.41 12.34
C GLN A 76 31.84 -39.29 11.39
N SER A 77 30.82 -39.58 10.57
CA SER A 77 30.22 -38.67 9.60
C SER A 77 28.75 -39.02 9.38
N GLY A 78 27.92 -38.03 9.08
CA GLY A 78 26.50 -38.24 8.80
C GLY A 78 25.69 -36.95 8.73
N ASN A 79 24.38 -37.09 8.79
CA ASN A 79 23.44 -35.97 8.85
C ASN A 79 22.57 -36.06 10.12
N ILE A 80 22.30 -34.94 10.77
CA ILE A 80 21.35 -34.81 11.88
C ILE A 80 20.31 -33.77 11.48
N THR A 81 19.04 -34.11 11.62
CA THR A 81 17.93 -33.19 11.35
C THR A 81 17.40 -32.65 12.66
N PHE A 82 17.57 -31.35 12.87
CA PHE A 82 16.98 -30.62 13.98
C PHE A 82 15.57 -30.14 13.60
N SER A 83 14.75 -29.86 14.62
CA SER A 83 13.52 -29.10 14.43
C SER A 83 13.84 -27.71 13.87
N SER A 84 12.81 -27.00 13.45
CA SER A 84 13.00 -25.63 13.02
C SER A 84 13.19 -24.67 14.20
N PHE A 85 13.74 -23.50 13.91
CA PHE A 85 13.97 -22.43 14.88
C PHE A 85 13.46 -21.09 14.33
N GLU A 86 13.21 -20.14 15.23
CA GLU A 86 12.84 -18.76 14.90
C GLU A 86 13.97 -18.05 14.12
N PRO A 87 13.67 -16.99 13.35
CA PRO A 87 14.69 -16.16 12.72
C PRO A 87 15.76 -15.67 13.72
N GLY A 88 17.02 -15.68 13.31
CA GLY A 88 18.12 -15.25 14.15
C GLY A 88 19.47 -15.87 13.79
N GLU A 89 20.47 -15.52 14.60
CA GLU A 89 21.85 -15.96 14.48
C GLU A 89 22.11 -17.16 15.40
N TYR A 90 22.55 -18.27 14.81
CA TYR A 90 22.79 -19.53 15.51
C TYR A 90 24.17 -20.08 15.20
N GLU A 91 24.60 -21.05 16.00
CA GLU A 91 25.77 -21.86 15.68
C GLU A 91 25.52 -23.34 15.98
N ILE A 92 26.08 -24.17 15.11
CA ILE A 92 26.20 -25.60 15.30
C ILE A 92 27.47 -25.85 16.12
N ARG A 93 27.40 -26.68 17.16
CA ARG A 93 28.52 -27.03 18.03
C ARG A 93 28.69 -28.55 18.06
N GLY A 94 29.93 -29.03 17.98
CA GLY A 94 30.29 -30.43 18.10
C GLY A 94 31.13 -30.71 19.34
N TYR A 95 30.84 -31.81 20.02
CA TYR A 95 31.40 -32.17 21.31
C TYR A 95 31.79 -33.65 21.34
N TYR A 96 32.70 -34.01 22.26
CA TYR A 96 33.17 -35.39 22.42
C TYR A 96 32.72 -35.98 23.74
N LYS A 97 32.42 -37.29 23.74
CA LYS A 97 32.31 -38.10 24.97
C LYS A 97 31.42 -37.49 26.06
N ASN A 98 30.32 -36.83 25.68
CA ASN A 98 29.43 -36.13 26.61
C ASN A 98 30.09 -35.00 27.43
N GLU A 99 31.21 -34.44 26.97
CA GLU A 99 31.85 -33.24 27.51
C GLU A 99 31.16 -31.97 26.98
N TYR A 100 31.29 -30.86 27.71
CA TYR A 100 30.78 -29.54 27.30
C TYR A 100 31.86 -28.63 26.72
N ILE A 101 32.94 -29.21 26.20
CA ILE A 101 34.02 -28.50 25.51
C ILE A 101 33.73 -28.52 24.02
N VAL A 102 33.46 -27.36 23.42
CA VAL A 102 33.18 -27.23 21.99
C VAL A 102 34.46 -27.53 21.19
N ARG A 103 34.40 -28.55 20.32
CA ARG A 103 35.53 -28.99 19.48
C ARG A 103 35.50 -28.37 18.09
N VAL A 104 34.30 -28.19 17.56
CA VAL A 104 34.04 -27.54 16.28
C VAL A 104 32.80 -26.68 16.42
N ARG A 105 32.80 -25.52 15.76
CA ARG A 105 31.62 -24.64 15.68
C ARG A 105 31.46 -24.06 14.30
N LYS A 106 30.21 -23.83 13.89
CA LYS A 106 29.88 -23.16 12.63
C LYS A 106 28.65 -22.29 12.81
N ARG A 107 28.81 -20.98 12.54
CA ARG A 107 27.71 -20.02 12.55
C ARG A 107 26.83 -20.17 11.32
N PHE A 108 25.54 -19.94 11.48
CA PHE A 108 24.55 -19.85 10.41
C PHE A 108 23.41 -18.92 10.81
N THR A 109 22.74 -18.36 9.80
CA THR A 109 21.61 -17.44 10.01
C THR A 109 20.33 -18.09 9.51
N ILE A 110 19.26 -17.93 10.27
CA ILE A 110 17.90 -18.14 9.80
C ILE A 110 17.33 -16.76 9.48
N ASN A 111 17.17 -16.46 8.19
CA ASN A 111 16.89 -15.10 7.72
C ASN A 111 15.46 -14.64 8.05
N ASP A 112 15.30 -13.43 8.61
CA ASP A 112 14.01 -12.73 8.78
C ASP A 112 13.56 -11.97 7.52
N LYS A 113 14.15 -12.27 6.35
CA LYS A 113 13.65 -11.66 5.11
C LYS A 113 12.29 -12.27 4.82
N ASP A 114 11.28 -11.46 5.06
CA ASP A 114 9.91 -11.73 4.65
C ASP A 114 9.96 -12.12 3.16
N PRO A 115 9.52 -13.33 2.77
CA PRO A 115 9.16 -13.52 1.38
C PRO A 115 8.14 -12.43 1.02
N ASP A 116 8.02 -12.01 -0.24
CA ASP A 116 6.96 -11.09 -0.67
C ASP A 116 5.59 -11.81 -0.53
N VAL A 117 5.12 -11.98 0.72
CA VAL A 117 3.86 -12.60 1.08
C VAL A 117 2.78 -11.73 0.51
N THR A 118 2.02 -12.29 -0.40
CA THR A 118 0.88 -11.58 -0.96
C THR A 118 -0.37 -12.24 -0.45
N ILE A 119 -1.29 -11.42 0.03
CA ILE A 119 -2.67 -11.82 0.31
C ILE A 119 -3.54 -10.85 -0.43
N ILE A 120 -4.49 -11.36 -1.19
CA ILE A 120 -5.50 -10.57 -1.88
C ILE A 120 -6.84 -11.26 -1.73
N THR A 121 -7.91 -10.48 -1.76
CA THR A 121 -9.25 -11.05 -1.87
C THR A 121 -9.69 -11.00 -3.34
N ASN A 122 -10.66 -11.83 -3.74
CA ASN A 122 -11.10 -11.86 -5.14
C ASN A 122 -11.93 -10.63 -5.55
N LYS A 123 -12.31 -9.78 -4.60
CA LYS A 123 -13.13 -8.58 -4.76
C LYS A 123 -12.77 -7.53 -3.71
N GLU A 124 -12.73 -6.27 -4.11
CA GLU A 124 -12.55 -5.13 -3.18
C GLU A 124 -13.83 -4.80 -2.38
N VAL A 125 -14.99 -5.24 -2.89
CA VAL A 125 -16.32 -5.01 -2.32
C VAL A 125 -17.14 -6.30 -2.39
N TYR A 126 -17.69 -6.72 -1.26
CA TYR A 126 -18.63 -7.84 -1.18
C TYR A 126 -20.02 -7.34 -0.79
N LEU A 127 -21.04 -8.06 -1.24
CA LEU A 127 -22.37 -7.90 -0.67
C LEU A 127 -22.41 -8.47 0.76
N PRO A 128 -23.32 -7.99 1.62
CA PRO A 128 -23.49 -8.60 2.94
C PRO A 128 -23.77 -10.10 2.82
N ASP A 129 -23.15 -10.87 3.71
CA ASP A 129 -23.26 -12.33 3.78
C ASP A 129 -22.71 -13.08 2.54
N GLU A 130 -22.10 -12.39 1.59
CA GLU A 130 -21.36 -12.99 0.48
C GLU A 130 -20.02 -13.58 0.96
N ALA A 131 -19.71 -14.82 0.55
CA ALA A 131 -18.45 -15.48 0.92
C ALA A 131 -17.22 -14.74 0.38
N ILE A 132 -16.17 -14.68 1.19
CA ILE A 132 -14.94 -13.96 0.88
C ILE A 132 -13.83 -14.96 0.57
N ASN A 133 -13.28 -14.92 -0.64
CA ASN A 133 -12.17 -15.80 -1.03
C ASN A 133 -10.85 -15.03 -0.95
N VAL A 134 -9.96 -15.51 -0.09
CA VAL A 134 -8.64 -14.94 0.13
C VAL A 134 -7.62 -15.81 -0.59
N THR A 135 -6.94 -15.26 -1.60
CA THR A 135 -5.83 -15.90 -2.29
C THR A 135 -4.52 -15.42 -1.67
N TYR A 136 -3.62 -16.35 -1.41
CA TYR A 136 -2.33 -16.09 -0.80
C TYR A 136 -1.20 -16.78 -1.56
N THR A 137 -0.01 -16.18 -1.53
CA THR A 137 1.21 -16.73 -2.11
C THR A 137 2.41 -16.45 -1.22
N ASN A 138 3.47 -17.25 -1.42
CA ASN A 138 4.77 -17.10 -0.78
C ASN A 138 4.78 -17.22 0.75
N PHE A 139 3.76 -17.88 1.34
CA PHE A 139 3.81 -18.28 2.74
C PHE A 139 4.97 -19.27 2.98
N MET A 140 5.53 -19.26 4.19
CA MET A 140 6.67 -20.10 4.57
C MET A 140 6.36 -21.60 4.57
N GLY A 141 5.09 -21.98 4.76
CA GLY A 141 4.64 -23.36 4.68
C GLY A 141 4.70 -24.10 6.02
N SER A 142 4.68 -23.37 7.15
CA SER A 142 4.40 -24.00 8.44
C SER A 142 2.93 -24.40 8.48
N THR A 143 2.64 -25.55 9.09
CA THR A 143 1.26 -26.01 9.30
C THR A 143 0.48 -25.10 10.26
N ALA A 144 1.19 -24.26 11.03
CA ALA A 144 0.63 -23.28 11.94
C ALA A 144 0.54 -21.86 11.34
N ASP A 145 0.79 -21.70 10.04
CA ASP A 145 0.54 -20.44 9.33
C ASP A 145 -0.96 -20.24 9.16
N TRP A 146 -1.45 -19.01 9.37
CA TRP A 146 -2.89 -18.74 9.36
C TRP A 146 -3.23 -17.40 8.71
N ILE A 147 -4.45 -17.33 8.24
CA ILE A 147 -5.05 -16.14 7.66
C ILE A 147 -6.29 -15.78 8.49
N SER A 148 -6.48 -14.50 8.75
CA SER A 148 -7.70 -14.00 9.37
C SER A 148 -8.36 -12.90 8.56
N ILE A 149 -9.62 -12.64 8.88
CA ILE A 149 -10.33 -11.45 8.47
C ILE A 149 -10.76 -10.71 9.73
N ALA A 150 -10.42 -9.43 9.80
CA ALA A 150 -10.73 -8.57 10.94
C ALA A 150 -11.25 -7.20 10.49
N PRO A 151 -12.00 -6.47 11.34
CA PRO A 151 -12.36 -5.09 11.06
C PRO A 151 -11.12 -4.22 10.80
N HIS A 152 -11.22 -3.31 9.84
CA HIS A 152 -10.10 -2.44 9.50
C HIS A 152 -9.69 -1.58 10.71
N GLY A 153 -8.39 -1.55 11.01
CA GLY A 153 -7.84 -0.83 12.16
C GLY A 153 -7.99 -1.53 13.52
N SER A 154 -8.53 -2.75 13.59
CA SER A 154 -8.52 -3.52 14.84
C SER A 154 -7.10 -4.00 15.20
N PRO A 155 -6.81 -4.30 16.48
CA PRO A 155 -5.52 -4.84 16.90
C PRO A 155 -5.13 -6.13 16.16
N ASP A 156 -3.83 -6.37 15.99
CA ASP A 156 -3.29 -7.50 15.22
C ASP A 156 -3.67 -8.88 15.79
N ASN A 157 -3.99 -8.94 17.08
CA ASN A 157 -4.44 -10.14 17.79
C ASN A 157 -5.96 -10.31 17.81
N ASP A 158 -6.71 -9.61 16.95
CA ASP A 158 -8.13 -9.87 16.72
C ASP A 158 -8.32 -11.18 15.94
N LEU A 159 -8.84 -12.21 16.64
CA LEU A 159 -9.02 -13.56 16.12
C LEU A 159 -10.49 -13.88 15.83
N SER A 160 -11.30 -12.88 15.51
CA SER A 160 -12.74 -13.06 15.29
C SER A 160 -13.09 -14.01 14.15
N ASN A 161 -12.23 -14.16 13.13
CA ASN A 161 -12.43 -15.09 12.03
C ASN A 161 -11.10 -15.50 11.39
N TRP A 162 -10.66 -16.75 11.56
CA TRP A 162 -9.34 -17.22 11.11
C TRP A 162 -9.34 -18.68 10.64
N LYS A 163 -8.35 -19.04 9.80
CA LYS A 163 -8.11 -20.40 9.30
C LYS A 163 -6.62 -20.64 9.06
N PHE A 164 -6.13 -21.86 9.31
CA PHE A 164 -4.78 -22.27 8.95
C PHE A 164 -4.62 -22.45 7.42
N THR A 165 -3.40 -22.29 6.92
CA THR A 165 -3.03 -22.61 5.52
C THR A 165 -2.66 -24.08 5.34
N ASP A 166 -2.59 -24.85 6.43
CA ASP A 166 -2.21 -26.26 6.47
C ASP A 166 -0.85 -26.56 5.82
N GLY A 167 0.10 -25.64 5.95
CA GLY A 167 1.45 -25.78 5.41
C GLY A 167 1.57 -25.51 3.91
N LYS A 168 0.47 -25.07 3.26
CA LYS A 168 0.52 -24.62 1.87
C LYS A 168 1.18 -23.24 1.79
N GLN A 169 2.11 -23.10 0.86
CA GLN A 169 2.81 -21.84 0.60
C GLN A 169 1.98 -20.88 -0.28
N SER A 170 1.02 -21.42 -1.03
CA SER A 170 0.10 -20.66 -1.86
C SER A 170 -1.25 -21.39 -1.94
N GLY A 171 -2.34 -20.65 -2.07
CA GLY A 171 -3.66 -21.22 -2.23
C GLY A 171 -4.78 -20.19 -2.08
N THR A 172 -6.00 -20.69 -1.91
CA THR A 172 -7.17 -19.86 -1.63
C THR A 172 -7.92 -20.44 -0.43
N ILE A 173 -8.30 -19.57 0.51
CA ILE A 173 -9.15 -19.89 1.65
C ILE A 173 -10.45 -19.10 1.53
N SER A 174 -11.59 -19.81 1.64
CA SER A 174 -12.92 -19.20 1.69
C SER A 174 -13.35 -18.94 3.13
N PHE A 175 -13.80 -17.73 3.39
CA PHE A 175 -14.40 -17.29 4.65
C PHE A 175 -15.91 -17.06 4.47
N ASN A 176 -16.66 -17.20 5.56
CA ASN A 176 -18.07 -16.85 5.59
C ASN A 176 -18.24 -15.35 5.34
N GLY A 177 -19.39 -14.96 4.77
CA GLY A 177 -19.70 -13.57 4.54
C GLY A 177 -19.89 -12.79 5.84
N LEU A 178 -19.74 -11.47 5.73
CA LEU A 178 -19.75 -10.55 6.85
C LEU A 178 -20.89 -9.53 6.71
N LYS A 179 -21.16 -8.79 7.78
CA LYS A 179 -22.05 -7.63 7.73
C LYS A 179 -21.34 -6.43 7.14
N GLU A 180 -22.10 -5.40 6.76
CA GLU A 180 -21.55 -4.17 6.20
C GLU A 180 -20.44 -3.59 7.08
N GLY A 181 -19.35 -3.14 6.47
CA GLY A 181 -18.20 -2.65 7.19
C GLY A 181 -16.93 -2.61 6.34
N LYS A 182 -15.87 -2.06 6.94
CA LYS A 182 -14.50 -2.08 6.39
C LYS A 182 -13.72 -3.19 7.09
N TYR A 183 -13.05 -4.03 6.31
CA TYR A 183 -12.33 -5.19 6.82
C TYR A 183 -10.96 -5.30 6.16
N GLU A 184 -10.13 -6.16 6.70
CA GLU A 184 -8.86 -6.56 6.09
C GLU A 184 -8.61 -8.04 6.30
N ALA A 185 -8.11 -8.69 5.25
CA ALA A 185 -7.48 -10.00 5.34
C ALA A 185 -6.05 -9.84 5.84
N ARG A 186 -5.62 -10.68 6.78
CA ARG A 186 -4.31 -10.64 7.43
C ARG A 186 -3.63 -12.00 7.36
N GLY A 187 -2.33 -12.01 7.10
CA GLY A 187 -1.49 -13.21 7.10
C GLY A 187 -0.55 -13.25 8.28
N TYR A 188 -0.41 -14.43 8.88
CA TYR A 188 0.39 -14.67 10.07
C TYR A 188 1.22 -15.94 9.93
N TYR A 189 2.38 -15.94 10.58
CA TYR A 189 3.27 -17.10 10.60
C TYR A 189 3.25 -17.83 11.93
N ASN A 190 3.32 -19.16 11.84
CA ASN A 190 3.70 -20.06 12.92
C ASN A 190 3.03 -19.75 14.28
N ASN A 191 1.71 -19.53 14.26
CA ASN A 191 0.89 -19.19 15.44
C ASN A 191 1.32 -17.92 16.19
N GLN A 192 2.05 -17.01 15.54
CA GLN A 192 2.40 -15.69 16.06
C GLN A 192 1.33 -14.67 15.67
N TYR A 193 1.28 -13.54 16.39
CA TYR A 193 0.36 -12.43 16.13
C TYR A 193 0.99 -11.28 15.32
N LYS A 194 2.20 -11.47 14.78
CA LYS A 194 2.82 -10.50 13.87
C LYS A 194 2.20 -10.65 12.48
N VAL A 195 1.57 -9.58 11.99
CA VAL A 195 0.97 -9.55 10.65
C VAL A 195 2.06 -9.35 9.60
N MET A 196 2.07 -10.22 8.59
CA MET A 196 3.08 -10.27 7.52
C MET A 196 2.55 -9.67 6.21
N ALA A 197 1.26 -9.86 5.94
CA ALA A 197 0.58 -9.28 4.80
C ALA A 197 -0.82 -8.81 5.20
N ARG A 198 -1.29 -7.73 4.57
CA ARG A 198 -2.64 -7.21 4.74
C ARG A 198 -3.27 -6.89 3.39
N HIS A 199 -4.58 -7.04 3.30
CA HIS A 199 -5.35 -6.58 2.16
C HIS A 199 -6.73 -6.09 2.62
N ALA A 200 -6.99 -4.80 2.42
CA ALA A 200 -8.24 -4.18 2.81
C ALA A 200 -9.35 -4.50 1.79
N PHE A 201 -10.59 -4.60 2.27
CA PHE A 201 -11.78 -4.71 1.43
C PHE A 201 -13.00 -4.16 2.19
N THR A 202 -14.15 -4.07 1.52
CA THR A 202 -15.39 -3.57 2.12
C THR A 202 -16.56 -4.50 1.89
N VAL A 203 -17.53 -4.45 2.81
CA VAL A 203 -18.82 -5.11 2.65
C VAL A 203 -19.89 -4.04 2.64
N SER A 204 -20.71 -3.99 1.59
CA SER A 204 -21.67 -2.91 1.35
C SER A 204 -22.86 -3.40 0.53
N LYS A 205 -24.09 -3.00 0.90
CA LYS A 205 -25.30 -3.24 0.07
C LYS A 205 -25.29 -2.45 -1.22
N THR A 206 -24.59 -1.33 -1.25
CA THR A 206 -24.35 -0.56 -2.48
C THR A 206 -23.09 -1.08 -3.14
N ILE A 207 -23.26 -1.68 -4.32
CA ILE A 207 -22.16 -1.95 -5.26
C ILE A 207 -21.55 -0.59 -5.61
N SER A 208 -20.43 -0.23 -4.99
CA SER A 208 -19.50 0.68 -5.66
C SER A 208 -18.99 -0.07 -6.88
N PRO A 209 -19.10 0.46 -8.11
CA PRO A 209 -18.82 -0.31 -9.31
C PRO A 209 -17.41 -0.90 -9.25
N GLN A 210 -17.33 -2.23 -9.15
CA GLN A 210 -16.11 -2.95 -9.49
C GLN A 210 -15.86 -2.70 -10.98
N GLY A 211 -14.73 -2.05 -11.30
CA GLY A 211 -14.35 -1.75 -12.69
C GLY A 211 -13.93 -0.29 -12.96
N GLY A 212 -13.72 0.55 -11.94
CA GLY A 212 -13.24 1.92 -12.19
C GLY A 212 -14.20 2.76 -13.03
N GLN A 213 -15.51 2.49 -12.92
CA GLN A 213 -16.55 3.20 -13.65
C GLN A 213 -17.36 4.09 -12.68
N PHE A 214 -17.39 5.40 -12.92
CA PHE A 214 -18.11 6.38 -12.10
C PHE A 214 -19.32 6.92 -12.83
N CYS A 215 -20.48 6.84 -12.19
CA CYS A 215 -21.74 7.27 -12.76
C CYS A 215 -22.46 8.25 -11.82
N ARG A 216 -23.37 9.06 -12.36
CA ARG A 216 -24.38 9.83 -11.61
C ARG A 216 -23.79 10.53 -10.38
N ARG A 217 -24.16 10.09 -9.16
CA ARG A 217 -23.72 10.68 -7.88
C ARG A 217 -22.20 10.82 -7.77
N ALA A 218 -21.43 9.84 -8.24
CA ALA A 218 -19.97 9.91 -8.19
C ALA A 218 -19.44 11.04 -9.08
N LEU A 219 -19.98 11.17 -10.30
CA LEU A 219 -19.62 12.24 -11.24
C LEU A 219 -20.04 13.61 -10.71
N SER A 220 -21.23 13.73 -10.14
CA SER A 220 -21.70 14.99 -9.57
C SER A 220 -20.89 15.41 -8.34
N THR A 221 -20.53 14.46 -7.48
CA THR A 221 -19.67 14.70 -6.31
C THR A 221 -18.28 15.13 -6.76
N PHE A 222 -17.74 14.46 -7.78
CA PHE A 222 -16.46 14.78 -8.38
C PHE A 222 -16.46 16.21 -8.96
N TYR A 223 -17.42 16.53 -9.82
CA TYR A 223 -17.59 17.88 -10.38
C TYR A 223 -17.71 18.96 -9.29
N ALA A 224 -18.56 18.73 -8.27
CA ALA A 224 -18.76 19.68 -7.18
C ALA A 224 -17.48 19.88 -6.35
N GLY A 225 -16.72 18.81 -6.05
CA GLY A 225 -15.45 18.91 -5.36
C GLY A 225 -14.40 19.68 -6.15
N MET A 226 -14.33 19.49 -7.47
CA MET A 226 -13.45 20.27 -8.35
C MET A 226 -13.89 21.73 -8.45
N GLY A 227 -15.20 22.00 -8.39
CA GLY A 227 -15.74 23.33 -8.16
C GLY A 227 -15.24 23.96 -6.86
N GLY A 228 -15.17 23.19 -5.78
CA GLY A 228 -14.60 23.64 -4.52
C GLY A 228 -13.11 24.02 -4.63
N LEU A 229 -12.31 23.18 -5.30
CA LEU A 229 -10.90 23.46 -5.58
C LEU A 229 -10.73 24.76 -6.39
N GLY A 230 -11.53 24.93 -7.43
CA GLY A 230 -11.58 26.16 -8.23
C GLY A 230 -12.00 27.39 -7.44
N SER A 231 -13.00 27.25 -6.56
CA SER A 231 -13.48 28.35 -5.72
C SER A 231 -12.46 28.77 -4.69
N ALA A 232 -11.68 27.86 -4.11
CA ALA A 232 -10.55 28.21 -3.24
C ALA A 232 -9.50 29.01 -4.03
N TRP A 233 -9.16 28.53 -5.23
CA TRP A 233 -8.19 29.19 -6.09
C TRP A 233 -8.61 30.61 -6.49
N GLY A 234 -9.84 30.80 -6.99
CA GLY A 234 -10.33 32.12 -7.40
C GLY A 234 -10.60 33.09 -6.24
N ARG A 235 -10.63 32.62 -4.99
CA ARG A 235 -10.82 33.46 -3.80
C ARG A 235 -9.53 34.14 -3.36
N THR A 236 -8.38 33.49 -3.51
CA THR A 236 -7.11 33.97 -2.94
C THR A 236 -6.78 35.43 -3.30
N PRO A 237 -7.04 35.96 -4.51
CA PRO A 237 -6.70 37.34 -4.83
C PRO A 237 -7.51 38.40 -4.08
N TYR A 238 -8.60 38.00 -3.41
CA TYR A 238 -9.50 38.88 -2.67
C TYR A 238 -9.33 38.79 -1.16
N GLU A 239 -8.47 37.89 -0.69
CA GLU A 239 -8.06 37.87 0.71
C GLU A 239 -6.90 38.86 0.92
N PRO A 240 -6.83 39.52 2.08
CA PRO A 240 -5.64 40.27 2.48
C PRO A 240 -4.41 39.36 2.55
N THR A 241 -3.20 39.95 2.54
CA THR A 241 -1.94 39.20 2.61
C THR A 241 -1.94 38.18 3.74
N ASN A 242 -2.39 38.59 4.92
CA ASN A 242 -2.76 37.68 5.99
C ASN A 242 -4.25 37.39 5.85
N MET A 243 -4.59 36.22 5.33
CA MET A 243 -5.98 35.87 4.99
C MET A 243 -6.89 35.93 6.22
N THR A 244 -8.16 36.30 6.00
CA THR A 244 -9.13 36.41 7.10
C THR A 244 -9.48 35.04 7.67
N PRO A 245 -9.83 34.91 8.97
CA PRO A 245 -10.30 33.65 9.53
C PRO A 245 -11.50 33.08 8.77
N GLU A 246 -12.43 33.92 8.34
CA GLU A 246 -13.59 33.54 7.55
C GLU A 246 -13.18 33.04 6.16
N GLY A 247 -12.23 33.71 5.50
CA GLY A 247 -11.66 33.32 4.22
C GLY A 247 -10.97 31.96 4.31
N VAL A 248 -10.12 31.77 5.33
CA VAL A 248 -9.44 30.50 5.63
C VAL A 248 -10.47 29.38 5.86
N ALA A 249 -11.46 29.60 6.72
CA ALA A 249 -12.50 28.59 7.00
C ALA A 249 -13.30 28.23 5.73
N ALA A 250 -13.64 29.21 4.89
CA ALA A 250 -14.32 28.98 3.63
C ALA A 250 -13.46 28.14 2.67
N MET A 251 -12.17 28.46 2.52
CA MET A 251 -11.23 27.68 1.69
C MET A 251 -11.05 26.26 2.21
N GLN A 252 -10.89 26.09 3.52
CA GLN A 252 -10.77 24.76 4.14
C GLN A 252 -12.01 23.90 3.88
N GLY A 253 -13.21 24.48 3.97
CA GLY A 253 -14.46 23.78 3.69
C GLY A 253 -14.56 23.30 2.23
N VAL A 254 -14.29 24.18 1.26
CA VAL A 254 -14.40 23.82 -0.16
C VAL A 254 -13.27 22.88 -0.63
N LEU A 255 -12.07 23.00 -0.06
CA LEU A 255 -10.99 22.03 -0.31
C LEU A 255 -11.26 20.68 0.36
N GLY A 256 -11.99 20.66 1.48
CA GLY A 256 -12.49 19.42 2.08
C GLY A 256 -13.44 18.65 1.15
N ASN A 257 -14.29 19.37 0.40
CA ASN A 257 -15.11 18.75 -0.64
C ASN A 257 -14.26 18.18 -1.79
N ALA A 258 -13.17 18.86 -2.16
CA ALA A 258 -12.23 18.35 -3.14
C ALA A 258 -11.53 17.05 -2.67
N ILE A 259 -11.19 16.94 -1.38
CA ILE A 259 -10.71 15.69 -0.80
C ILE A 259 -11.73 14.58 -0.97
N ALA A 260 -12.99 14.80 -0.57
CA ALA A 260 -14.04 13.79 -0.66
C ALA A 260 -14.26 13.32 -2.11
N ALA A 261 -14.19 14.25 -3.07
CA ALA A 261 -14.26 13.96 -4.50
C ALA A 261 -13.08 13.11 -4.99
N LEU A 262 -11.85 13.44 -4.60
CA LEU A 262 -10.64 12.71 -5.00
C LEU A 262 -10.56 11.33 -4.34
N ASP A 263 -10.93 11.21 -3.06
CA ASP A 263 -11.02 9.94 -2.34
C ASP A 263 -12.04 9.00 -3.02
N ALA A 264 -13.16 9.54 -3.53
CA ALA A 264 -14.16 8.75 -4.24
C ALA A 264 -13.66 8.19 -5.58
N ILE A 265 -12.58 8.75 -6.14
CA ILE A 265 -11.97 8.30 -7.39
C ILE A 265 -10.52 7.81 -7.24
N ASN A 266 -10.09 7.50 -6.02
CA ASN A 266 -8.71 7.15 -5.69
C ASN A 266 -8.17 5.93 -6.48
N ASN A 267 -9.06 5.04 -6.92
CA ASN A 267 -8.72 3.87 -7.73
C ASN A 267 -8.37 4.23 -9.19
N CYS A 268 -8.52 5.49 -9.58
CA CYS A 268 -8.36 5.94 -10.97
C CYS A 268 -7.10 6.74 -11.21
N ILE A 269 -6.79 7.64 -10.29
CA ILE A 269 -5.56 8.43 -10.31
C ILE A 269 -4.76 8.17 -9.05
N SER A 270 -3.44 8.00 -9.20
CA SER A 270 -2.52 7.84 -8.07
C SER A 270 -2.08 9.23 -7.58
N TYR A 271 -3.00 9.94 -6.93
CA TYR A 271 -2.72 11.24 -6.31
C TYR A 271 -2.41 11.07 -4.82
N ASP A 272 -1.32 11.69 -4.34
CA ASP A 272 -1.03 11.75 -2.90
C ASP A 272 -1.96 12.76 -2.23
N ILE A 273 -3.09 12.27 -1.71
CA ILE A 273 -4.10 13.10 -1.05
C ILE A 273 -3.58 13.84 0.18
N ASN A 274 -2.44 13.42 0.76
CA ASN A 274 -1.85 14.09 1.90
C ASN A 274 -1.31 15.48 1.56
N LYS A 275 -0.95 15.74 0.30
CA LYS A 275 -0.59 17.09 -0.17
C LYS A 275 -1.73 18.07 0.05
N LEU A 276 -2.96 17.69 -0.36
CA LEU A 276 -4.15 18.52 -0.19
C LEU A 276 -4.55 18.64 1.30
N ARG A 277 -4.48 17.54 2.07
CA ARG A 277 -4.73 17.57 3.52
C ARG A 277 -3.75 18.51 4.24
N SER A 278 -2.47 18.44 3.89
CA SER A 278 -1.42 19.31 4.43
C SER A 278 -1.66 20.78 4.09
N LEU A 279 -2.02 21.08 2.84
CA LEU A 279 -2.38 22.45 2.45
C LEU A 279 -3.54 23.00 3.30
N ILE A 280 -4.63 22.23 3.45
CA ILE A 280 -5.80 22.65 4.25
C ILE A 280 -5.40 22.99 5.69
N GLN A 281 -4.54 22.17 6.32
CA GLN A 281 -4.05 22.42 7.67
C GLN A 281 -3.16 23.67 7.75
N ARG A 282 -2.37 23.94 6.70
CA ARG A 282 -1.42 25.05 6.67
C ARG A 282 -2.01 26.37 6.21
N LEU A 283 -3.18 26.38 5.57
CA LEU A 283 -3.86 27.60 5.11
C LEU A 283 -3.85 28.78 6.12
N PRO A 284 -4.08 28.59 7.43
CA PRO A 284 -4.03 29.69 8.40
C PRO A 284 -2.66 30.39 8.53
N MET A 285 -1.58 29.72 8.09
CA MET A 285 -0.20 30.21 8.18
C MET A 285 0.34 30.74 6.85
N LEU A 286 -0.40 30.56 5.75
CA LEU A 286 0.02 31.01 4.43
C LEU A 286 -0.45 32.44 4.16
N THR A 287 0.31 33.15 3.32
CA THR A 287 -0.22 34.36 2.70
C THR A 287 -1.20 34.00 1.59
N ASN A 288 -2.02 34.97 1.18
CA ASN A 288 -2.92 34.80 0.02
C ASN A 288 -2.18 34.35 -1.26
N VAL A 289 -1.00 34.92 -1.54
CA VAL A 289 -0.16 34.55 -2.69
C VAL A 289 0.41 33.13 -2.56
N GLN A 290 0.86 32.75 -1.36
CA GLN A 290 1.36 31.38 -1.13
C GLN A 290 0.24 30.35 -1.28
N ALA A 291 -0.94 30.63 -0.73
CA ALA A 291 -2.11 29.77 -0.89
C ALA A 291 -2.50 29.62 -2.36
N GLU A 292 -2.50 30.71 -3.13
CA GLU A 292 -2.78 30.67 -4.57
C GLU A 292 -1.81 29.75 -5.31
N GLN A 293 -0.51 29.90 -5.06
CA GLN A 293 0.54 29.12 -5.71
C GLN A 293 0.43 27.64 -5.37
N GLU A 294 0.17 27.29 -4.11
CA GLU A 294 0.02 25.90 -3.69
C GLU A 294 -1.25 25.25 -4.26
N ILE A 295 -2.39 25.95 -4.26
CA ILE A 295 -3.63 25.46 -4.89
C ILE A 295 -3.41 25.27 -6.40
N GLN A 296 -2.78 26.23 -7.07
CA GLN A 296 -2.49 26.15 -8.50
C GLN A 296 -1.54 24.97 -8.83
N ALA A 297 -0.55 24.70 -7.97
CA ALA A 297 0.33 23.55 -8.13
C ALA A 297 -0.46 22.23 -8.06
N ILE A 298 -1.40 22.10 -7.11
CA ILE A 298 -2.29 20.93 -7.00
C ILE A 298 -3.17 20.79 -8.24
N ILE A 299 -3.78 21.88 -8.73
CA ILE A 299 -4.60 21.86 -9.95
C ILE A 299 -3.78 21.34 -11.15
N LYS A 300 -2.54 21.83 -11.33
CA LYS A 300 -1.66 21.39 -12.42
C LYS A 300 -1.27 19.92 -12.29
N GLU A 301 -0.94 19.46 -11.08
CA GLU A 301 -0.63 18.05 -10.82
C GLU A 301 -1.82 17.14 -11.14
N LEU A 302 -3.01 17.48 -10.65
CA LEU A 302 -4.24 16.73 -10.93
C LEU A 302 -4.57 16.73 -12.43
N GLN A 303 -4.43 17.87 -13.11
CA GLN A 303 -4.63 17.97 -14.55
C GLN A 303 -3.69 17.01 -15.31
N ALA A 304 -2.42 16.95 -14.92
CA ALA A 304 -1.45 16.04 -15.52
C ALA A 304 -1.84 14.57 -15.29
N LEU A 305 -2.36 14.22 -14.12
CA LEU A 305 -2.83 12.86 -13.82
C LEU A 305 -4.07 12.48 -14.66
N PHE A 306 -5.04 13.39 -14.82
CA PHE A 306 -6.24 13.12 -15.63
C PHE A 306 -5.93 13.02 -17.12
N LEU A 307 -4.90 13.72 -17.62
CA LEU A 307 -4.43 13.61 -19.00
C LEU A 307 -3.84 12.22 -19.33
N LEU A 308 -3.52 11.40 -18.33
CA LEU A 308 -3.02 10.03 -18.52
C LEU A 308 -4.15 8.99 -18.68
N LEU A 309 -5.41 9.38 -18.50
CA LEU A 309 -6.56 8.49 -18.68
C LEU A 309 -6.95 8.42 -20.16
N LYS A 310 -7.41 7.25 -20.63
CA LYS A 310 -7.91 7.09 -22.01
C LYS A 310 -9.21 7.85 -22.26
N SER A 311 -10.01 8.06 -21.22
CA SER A 311 -11.28 8.76 -21.30
C SER A 311 -11.13 10.23 -20.88
N ASP A 312 -11.54 11.14 -21.75
CA ASP A 312 -11.61 12.58 -21.45
C ASP A 312 -12.74 12.94 -20.48
N CYS A 313 -13.56 11.98 -20.07
CA CYS A 313 -14.76 12.19 -19.27
C CYS A 313 -14.46 12.83 -17.89
N LEU A 314 -13.51 12.27 -17.13
CA LEU A 314 -13.10 12.85 -15.84
C LEU A 314 -12.28 14.14 -16.03
N LEU A 315 -11.44 14.22 -17.05
CA LEU A 315 -10.67 15.43 -17.36
C LEU A 315 -11.60 16.61 -17.70
N SER A 316 -12.67 16.34 -18.46
CA SER A 316 -13.70 17.31 -18.80
C SER A 316 -14.38 17.86 -17.54
N LEU A 317 -14.91 16.96 -16.69
CA LEU A 317 -15.57 17.37 -15.44
C LEU A 317 -14.61 18.08 -14.46
N PHE A 318 -13.35 17.66 -14.42
CA PHE A 318 -12.29 18.32 -13.67
C PHE A 318 -12.11 19.77 -14.12
N GLY A 319 -11.86 19.97 -15.41
CA GLY A 319 -11.63 21.29 -15.99
C GLY A 319 -12.85 22.21 -15.87
N THR A 320 -14.05 21.69 -16.16
CA THR A 320 -15.30 22.45 -15.99
C THR A 320 -15.50 22.84 -14.54
N GLY A 321 -15.32 21.91 -13.59
CA GLY A 321 -15.48 22.18 -12.17
C GLY A 321 -14.54 23.28 -11.68
N VAL A 322 -13.23 23.12 -11.88
CA VAL A 322 -12.22 24.08 -11.43
C VAL A 322 -12.49 25.49 -11.99
N HIS A 323 -12.77 25.61 -13.28
CA HIS A 323 -12.99 26.93 -13.86
C HIS A 323 -14.34 27.54 -13.48
N MET A 324 -15.39 26.74 -13.29
CA MET A 324 -16.67 27.25 -12.76
C MET A 324 -16.54 27.75 -11.33
N GLY A 325 -15.84 27.00 -10.47
CA GLY A 325 -15.56 27.43 -9.10
C GLY A 325 -14.78 28.74 -9.04
N ALA A 326 -13.74 28.88 -9.87
CA ALA A 326 -12.97 30.11 -9.96
C ALA A 326 -13.82 31.29 -10.46
N ALA A 327 -14.61 31.10 -11.52
CA ALA A 327 -15.54 32.11 -12.03
C ALA A 327 -16.54 32.56 -10.95
N GLN A 328 -17.09 31.62 -10.18
CA GLN A 328 -17.99 31.89 -9.07
C GLN A 328 -17.31 32.74 -7.99
N ALA A 329 -16.07 32.39 -7.59
CA ALA A 329 -15.33 33.12 -6.57
C ALA A 329 -15.00 34.56 -7.00
N HIS A 330 -14.55 34.74 -8.24
CA HIS A 330 -14.33 36.06 -8.84
C HIS A 330 -15.60 36.91 -8.91
N ALA A 331 -16.75 36.33 -9.24
CA ALA A 331 -18.02 37.06 -9.24
C ALA A 331 -18.52 37.36 -7.82
N ALA A 332 -18.32 36.44 -6.87
CA ALA A 332 -18.73 36.59 -5.48
C ALA A 332 -18.03 37.77 -4.79
N SER A 333 -16.76 38.03 -5.11
CA SER A 333 -16.01 39.19 -4.58
C SER A 333 -16.58 40.54 -4.99
N ARG A 334 -17.54 40.56 -5.94
CA ARG A 334 -18.19 41.77 -6.45
C ARG A 334 -19.60 41.96 -5.94
N ILE A 335 -20.17 41.01 -5.20
CA ILE A 335 -21.46 41.19 -4.55
C ILE A 335 -21.38 42.43 -3.65
N CYS A 336 -22.36 43.34 -3.76
CA CYS A 336 -22.42 44.61 -3.04
C CYS A 336 -21.26 45.59 -3.35
N GLN A 337 -20.51 45.38 -4.42
CA GLN A 337 -19.50 46.32 -4.93
C GLN A 337 -20.07 47.20 -6.06
N PRO A 338 -19.38 48.28 -6.47
CA PRO A 338 -19.80 49.11 -7.61
C PRO A 338 -19.99 48.28 -8.88
N ALA A 339 -21.08 48.58 -9.59
CA ALA A 339 -21.51 47.93 -10.82
C ALA A 339 -21.56 48.95 -11.99
N PRO A 340 -21.25 48.53 -13.22
CA PRO A 340 -20.76 47.20 -13.58
C PRO A 340 -19.36 46.94 -13.02
N MET A 341 -19.01 45.67 -12.83
CA MET A 341 -17.68 45.31 -12.32
C MET A 341 -16.58 45.77 -13.31
N PRO A 342 -15.34 46.00 -12.86
CA PRO A 342 -14.26 46.45 -13.72
C PRO A 342 -14.04 45.52 -14.93
N MET A 343 -13.78 46.10 -16.11
CA MET A 343 -13.63 45.35 -17.36
C MET A 343 -12.53 44.26 -17.27
N ALA A 344 -11.42 44.54 -16.58
CA ALA A 344 -10.37 43.55 -16.35
C ALA A 344 -10.89 42.30 -15.63
N LEU A 345 -11.78 42.47 -14.65
CA LEU A 345 -12.39 41.36 -13.92
C LEU A 345 -13.45 40.64 -14.76
N GLN A 346 -14.21 41.37 -15.58
CA GLN A 346 -15.11 40.75 -16.56
C GLN A 346 -14.32 39.81 -17.49
N THR A 347 -13.14 40.24 -17.97
CA THR A 347 -12.26 39.42 -18.80
C THR A 347 -11.78 38.16 -18.07
N VAL A 348 -11.36 38.29 -16.80
CA VAL A 348 -10.94 37.13 -15.98
C VAL A 348 -12.09 36.11 -15.86
N ILE A 349 -13.27 36.56 -15.46
CA ILE A 349 -14.44 35.67 -15.31
C ILE A 349 -14.83 35.05 -16.66
N ARG A 350 -14.83 35.85 -17.73
CA ARG A 350 -15.13 35.37 -19.09
C ARG A 350 -14.16 34.28 -19.54
N ASN A 351 -12.86 34.43 -19.25
CA ASN A 351 -11.86 33.42 -19.59
C ASN A 351 -12.13 32.10 -18.86
N HIS A 352 -12.46 32.15 -17.56
CA HIS A 352 -12.85 30.94 -16.83
C HIS A 352 -14.12 30.30 -17.39
N LEU A 353 -15.16 31.09 -17.70
CA LEU A 353 -16.41 30.57 -18.28
C LEU A 353 -16.18 29.93 -19.65
N ASN A 354 -15.35 30.54 -20.50
CA ASN A 354 -15.00 29.99 -21.81
C ASN A 354 -14.24 28.66 -21.64
N THR A 355 -13.22 28.60 -20.77
CA THR A 355 -12.49 27.35 -20.50
C THR A 355 -13.41 26.29 -19.92
N ALA A 356 -14.33 26.64 -19.02
CA ALA A 356 -15.30 25.69 -18.47
C ALA A 356 -16.24 25.13 -19.55
N SER A 357 -16.71 25.99 -20.46
CA SER A 357 -17.53 25.62 -21.62
C SER A 357 -16.78 24.68 -22.56
N ASP A 358 -15.54 25.00 -22.91
CA ASP A 358 -14.70 24.20 -23.80
C ASP A 358 -14.43 22.82 -23.19
N GLN A 359 -14.14 22.75 -21.88
CA GLN A 359 -13.97 21.49 -21.18
C GLN A 359 -15.28 20.69 -21.17
N PHE A 360 -16.41 21.33 -20.86
CA PHE A 360 -17.71 20.64 -20.76
C PHE A 360 -18.22 20.14 -22.11
N SER A 361 -17.83 20.79 -23.22
CA SER A 361 -18.21 20.36 -24.57
C SER A 361 -17.82 18.91 -24.86
N ARG A 362 -16.74 18.42 -24.23
CA ARG A 362 -16.25 17.04 -24.33
C ARG A 362 -17.14 16.03 -23.58
N PHE A 363 -17.94 16.50 -22.64
CA PHE A 363 -18.94 15.71 -21.90
C PHE A 363 -20.35 15.87 -22.49
N LEU A 364 -20.53 16.67 -23.54
CA LEU A 364 -21.87 16.99 -24.06
C LEU A 364 -22.62 15.77 -24.62
N SER A 365 -21.90 14.76 -25.11
CA SER A 365 -22.50 13.47 -25.51
C SER A 365 -23.22 12.78 -24.34
N CYS A 366 -22.79 13.04 -23.11
CA CYS A 366 -23.39 12.54 -21.88
C CYS A 366 -24.45 13.47 -21.30
N ALA A 367 -24.51 14.72 -21.74
CA ALA A 367 -25.47 15.71 -21.29
C ALA A 367 -26.07 16.50 -22.48
N PRO A 368 -26.72 15.82 -23.45
CA PRO A 368 -27.11 16.45 -24.71
C PRO A 368 -28.11 17.60 -24.55
N GLY A 369 -28.86 17.63 -23.44
CA GLY A 369 -29.80 18.70 -23.13
C GLY A 369 -29.19 19.94 -22.49
N PHE A 370 -27.87 20.00 -22.26
CA PHE A 370 -27.22 21.16 -21.63
C PHE A 370 -26.84 22.23 -22.69
N PRO A 371 -27.45 23.42 -22.69
CA PRO A 371 -27.07 24.47 -23.64
C PRO A 371 -25.78 25.18 -23.21
N LEU A 372 -24.69 25.00 -23.97
CA LEU A 372 -23.40 25.68 -23.76
C LEU A 372 -23.51 27.22 -23.82
N SER A 373 -24.55 27.76 -24.45
CA SER A 373 -24.83 29.21 -24.45
C SER A 373 -25.08 29.78 -23.04
N GLN A 374 -25.38 28.94 -22.05
CA GLN A 374 -25.45 29.37 -20.64
C GLN A 374 -24.14 30.00 -20.15
N PHE A 375 -22.98 29.49 -20.57
CA PHE A 375 -21.67 30.04 -20.18
C PHE A 375 -21.45 31.45 -20.76
N SER A 376 -21.75 31.63 -22.05
CA SER A 376 -21.55 32.92 -22.74
C SER A 376 -22.61 33.95 -22.38
N GLY A 377 -23.79 33.50 -21.94
CA GLY A 377 -24.93 34.31 -21.53
C GLY A 377 -24.83 34.98 -20.15
N VAL A 378 -23.75 34.75 -19.39
CA VAL A 378 -23.55 35.42 -18.10
C VAL A 378 -23.37 36.94 -18.30
N PRO A 379 -24.21 37.81 -17.70
CA PRO A 379 -24.24 39.26 -17.95
C PRO A 379 -23.18 40.01 -17.14
N LEU A 380 -21.90 39.81 -17.47
CA LEU A 380 -20.76 40.36 -16.71
C LEU A 380 -20.71 41.91 -16.65
N ASN A 381 -21.40 42.59 -17.57
CA ASN A 381 -21.51 44.05 -17.64
C ASN A 381 -22.80 44.59 -16.99
N SER A 382 -23.52 43.77 -16.21
CA SER A 382 -24.75 44.20 -15.53
C SER A 382 -24.51 45.38 -14.58
N SER A 383 -25.49 46.27 -14.51
CA SER A 383 -25.58 47.34 -13.51
C SER A 383 -26.00 46.84 -12.12
N ASN A 384 -26.36 45.56 -11.99
CA ASN A 384 -26.61 44.88 -10.73
C ASN A 384 -25.41 43.97 -10.39
N SER A 385 -24.68 44.30 -9.33
CA SER A 385 -23.47 43.58 -8.93
C SER A 385 -23.69 42.12 -8.51
N VAL A 386 -24.92 41.73 -8.18
CA VAL A 386 -25.27 40.37 -7.79
C VAL A 386 -25.60 39.49 -9.01
N GLU A 387 -26.04 40.10 -10.10
CA GLU A 387 -26.58 39.38 -11.25
C GLU A 387 -25.57 38.43 -11.93
N PRO A 388 -24.28 38.81 -12.14
CA PRO A 388 -23.27 37.89 -12.67
C PRO A 388 -23.08 36.65 -11.80
N HIS A 389 -23.00 36.83 -10.47
CA HIS A 389 -22.82 35.72 -9.54
C HIS A 389 -24.02 34.78 -9.56
N ASN A 390 -25.24 35.31 -9.50
CA ASN A 390 -26.47 34.50 -9.55
C ASN A 390 -26.59 33.71 -10.86
N HIS A 391 -26.22 34.29 -11.99
CA HIS A 391 -26.20 33.57 -13.26
C HIS A 391 -25.17 32.43 -13.25
N ILE A 392 -23.95 32.67 -12.75
CA ILE A 392 -22.91 31.62 -12.64
C ILE A 392 -23.39 30.48 -11.72
N MET A 393 -24.05 30.80 -10.61
CA MET A 393 -24.66 29.79 -9.73
C MET A 393 -25.77 29.01 -10.43
N GLY A 394 -26.57 29.67 -11.28
CA GLY A 394 -27.55 29.03 -12.15
C GLY A 394 -26.89 28.03 -13.11
N VAL A 395 -25.82 28.44 -13.80
CA VAL A 395 -25.06 27.55 -14.70
C VAL A 395 -24.46 26.37 -13.94
N HIS A 396 -23.87 26.61 -12.76
CA HIS A 396 -23.30 25.56 -11.91
C HIS A 396 -24.36 24.56 -11.47
N THR A 397 -25.54 25.05 -11.08
CA THR A 397 -26.68 24.20 -10.70
C THR A 397 -27.15 23.37 -11.90
N SER A 398 -27.35 23.99 -13.07
CA SER A 398 -27.70 23.28 -14.30
C SER A 398 -26.70 22.19 -14.66
N LEU A 399 -25.39 22.44 -14.50
CA LEU A 399 -24.33 21.45 -14.72
C LEU A 399 -24.46 20.26 -13.76
N ILE A 400 -24.61 20.50 -12.46
CA ILE A 400 -24.82 19.45 -11.46
C ILE A 400 -26.05 18.61 -11.82
N TRP A 401 -27.15 19.25 -12.21
CA TRP A 401 -28.37 18.55 -12.63
C TRP A 401 -28.12 17.66 -13.85
N SER A 402 -27.51 18.19 -14.90
CA SER A 402 -27.19 17.43 -16.11
C SER A 402 -26.25 16.25 -15.84
N ILE A 403 -25.23 16.43 -14.99
CA ILE A 403 -24.30 15.36 -14.60
C ILE A 403 -25.00 14.33 -13.71
N SER A 404 -25.93 14.74 -12.83
CA SER A 404 -26.62 13.81 -11.92
C SER A 404 -27.64 12.93 -12.64
N LEU A 405 -28.23 13.45 -13.71
CA LEU A 405 -29.27 12.77 -14.49
C LEU A 405 -28.72 11.98 -15.69
N THR A 406 -27.43 12.09 -15.99
CA THR A 406 -26.82 11.34 -17.08
C THR A 406 -26.82 9.83 -16.81
N ASP A 407 -27.02 9.04 -17.86
CA ASP A 407 -26.77 7.59 -17.87
C ASP A 407 -25.32 7.26 -18.20
N CYS A 408 -24.50 8.25 -18.56
CA CYS A 408 -23.08 8.03 -18.78
C CYS A 408 -22.35 7.67 -17.49
N CYS A 409 -21.27 6.92 -17.69
CA CYS A 409 -20.27 6.72 -16.68
C CYS A 409 -18.88 6.94 -17.26
N CYS A 410 -17.99 7.55 -16.49
CA CYS A 410 -16.58 7.67 -16.85
C CYS A 410 -15.82 6.42 -16.40
N SER A 411 -15.01 5.82 -17.26
CA SER A 411 -14.06 4.76 -16.87
C SER A 411 -12.67 5.33 -16.58
N CYS A 412 -11.87 4.56 -15.84
CA CYS A 412 -10.51 4.91 -15.44
C CYS A 412 -9.43 4.11 -16.17
N ASP A 413 -9.78 3.59 -17.34
CA ASP A 413 -8.85 2.84 -18.16
C ASP A 413 -7.66 3.76 -18.54
N LYS A 414 -6.45 3.27 -18.25
CA LYS A 414 -5.19 3.92 -18.61
C LYS A 414 -4.68 3.41 -19.94
#